data_AF-A0AA39L9M7-F1
#
_entry.id   AF-A0AA39L9M7-F1
#
_cell.length_a   1.000
_cell.length_b   1.000
_cell.length_c   1.000
_cell.angle_alpha   90.00
_cell.angle_beta   90.00
_cell.angle_gamma   90.00
#
_symmetry.space_group_name_H-M   'P 1'
#
loop_
_entity.id
_entity.type
_entity.pdbx_description
1 polymer ?
#
loop_
_entity_poly.entity_id
_entity_poly.type
_entity_poly.pdbx_seq_one_letter_code
_entity_poly.pdbx_strand_id
1 'polypeptide(L)'
;MEGDSRARAEALLLKADRIYGVNFGKAGVTKALDHVEDGAPFESWVLHHLETDNLLTPDELEMYAALDRDGKVDALSGTHDLTQAQAVSEDEIRTAAEELRRSTDAIRKQTEILNIQRQALERSVQKRGSNDRRRQDLEIVQRRKWEIEHKQLSGEVESLSYSIEQRLNDLTEDIEMMLPRMHAAVGDSLKTDDKLLGSLQKLGQELGRHDPREAELIEKMREICLRLIKTAVETIRTRLDRVYLETLVGAAYHPQSAPPSSAEVKELGDEVESLYAEILPVAQMSVEQQRLDPAIKGISARDGHTLQRSGVALHYISDCLDHILAKLNYLSDRIGATKKHQAHSAHVTACAREELSAATSDPAPTPQEALPASPVRRPAPIRMRSNAAAAASRRRSSGIMDIPALETLMETLGVQLPVEQSADDDRFSLLGKVVEDRNGKSNDITKNAQDSYEAITTSHLDDLRTAVQLLNDSAFAEAAYGEVRYVDADFEASIHVLKTEVEQAKERLSRLEMKHTGKKSERKEDLVNRWTA
;
A
#
# COMPACT_ATOMS: atom_id res chain seq x y z
N MET A 1 -73.42 63.45 -55.94
CA MET A 1 -71.96 63.69 -55.88
C MET A 1 -71.65 65.18 -55.82
N GLU A 2 -72.43 66.08 -56.45
CA GLU A 2 -72.26 67.56 -56.34
C GLU A 2 -72.51 68.17 -54.95
N GLY A 3 -73.33 67.55 -54.10
CA GLY A 3 -73.61 68.09 -52.76
C GLY A 3 -72.44 67.98 -51.76
N ASP A 4 -71.50 67.05 -52.00
CA ASP A 4 -70.43 66.71 -51.05
C ASP A 4 -69.18 67.58 -51.27
N SER A 5 -68.90 67.92 -52.53
CA SER A 5 -67.87 68.89 -52.90
C SER A 5 -68.21 70.30 -52.43
N ARG A 6 -69.49 70.67 -52.49
CA ARG A 6 -69.99 71.97 -52.05
C ARG A 6 -69.90 72.16 -50.54
N ALA A 7 -70.29 71.15 -49.77
CA ALA A 7 -70.18 71.17 -48.30
C ALA A 7 -68.71 71.23 -47.84
N ARG A 8 -67.81 70.58 -48.60
CA ARG A 8 -66.37 70.60 -48.34
C ARG A 8 -65.74 71.97 -48.67
N ALA A 9 -66.16 72.60 -49.77
CA ALA A 9 -65.74 73.95 -50.13
C ALA A 9 -66.19 75.00 -49.09
N GLU A 10 -67.43 74.92 -48.62
CA GLU A 10 -67.93 75.79 -47.55
C GLU A 10 -67.13 75.60 -46.24
N ALA A 11 -66.82 74.35 -45.87
CA ALA A 11 -66.04 74.04 -44.68
C ALA A 11 -64.60 74.56 -44.77
N LEU A 12 -63.96 74.50 -45.93
CA LEU A 12 -62.60 75.03 -46.14
C LEU A 12 -62.57 76.56 -46.07
N LEU A 13 -63.57 77.24 -46.65
CA LEU A 13 -63.68 78.71 -46.56
C LEU A 13 -63.89 79.19 -45.12
N LEU A 14 -64.76 78.52 -44.36
CA LEU A 14 -64.99 78.86 -42.95
C LEU A 14 -63.80 78.52 -42.05
N LYS A 15 -62.99 77.53 -42.43
CA LYS A 15 -61.73 77.21 -41.74
C LYS A 15 -60.66 78.26 -42.05
N ALA A 16 -60.58 78.72 -43.29
CA ALA A 16 -59.66 79.79 -43.70
C ALA A 16 -60.02 81.15 -43.05
N ASP A 17 -61.30 81.50 -42.96
CA ASP A 17 -61.81 82.68 -42.25
C ASP A 17 -61.32 82.73 -40.78
N ARG A 18 -61.37 81.59 -40.08
CA ARG A 18 -60.92 81.49 -38.67
C ARG A 18 -59.41 81.56 -38.47
N ILE A 19 -58.63 81.04 -39.42
CA ILE A 19 -57.18 80.89 -39.26
C ILE A 19 -56.44 82.12 -39.80
N TYR A 20 -56.91 82.72 -40.89
CA TYR A 20 -56.23 83.82 -41.59
C TYR A 20 -56.92 85.18 -41.44
N GLY A 21 -58.05 85.26 -40.71
CA GLY A 21 -58.69 86.52 -40.31
C GLY A 21 -59.38 87.29 -41.44
N VAL A 22 -59.73 86.62 -42.55
CA VAL A 22 -60.39 87.24 -43.70
C VAL A 22 -61.90 87.16 -43.51
N ASN A 23 -62.50 88.19 -42.90
CA ASN A 23 -63.90 88.22 -42.48
C ASN A 23 -64.91 87.90 -43.61
N PHE A 24 -65.24 86.61 -43.79
CA PHE A 24 -66.31 86.17 -44.68
C PHE A 24 -67.50 85.70 -43.83
N GLY A 25 -68.55 86.52 -43.72
CA GLY A 25 -69.77 86.11 -43.02
C GLY A 25 -70.38 84.86 -43.66
N LYS A 26 -70.78 83.86 -42.87
CA LYS A 26 -71.33 82.57 -43.35
C LYS A 26 -72.46 82.74 -44.38
N ALA A 27 -73.32 83.74 -44.19
CA ALA A 27 -74.42 84.05 -45.12
C ALA A 27 -73.96 84.64 -46.47
N GLY A 28 -72.76 85.20 -46.55
CA GLY A 28 -72.15 85.68 -47.79
C GLY A 28 -71.50 84.55 -48.59
N VAL A 29 -70.86 83.60 -47.90
CA VAL A 29 -70.25 82.40 -48.52
C VAL A 29 -71.32 81.51 -49.14
N THR A 30 -72.44 81.28 -48.44
CA THR A 30 -73.55 80.49 -48.99
C THR A 30 -74.19 81.18 -50.19
N LYS A 31 -74.34 82.52 -50.16
CA LYS A 31 -74.87 83.29 -51.30
C LYS A 31 -73.94 83.28 -52.53
N ALA A 32 -72.62 83.31 -52.33
CA ALA A 32 -71.66 83.24 -53.42
C ALA A 32 -71.64 81.84 -54.08
N LEU A 33 -71.79 80.78 -53.28
CA LEU A 33 -71.92 79.40 -53.77
C LEU A 33 -73.30 79.12 -54.41
N ASP A 34 -74.33 79.91 -54.09
CA ASP A 34 -75.68 79.83 -54.67
C ASP A 34 -75.88 80.69 -55.94
N HIS A 35 -74.86 81.42 -56.40
CA HIS A 35 -74.96 82.23 -57.62
C HIS A 35 -74.95 81.31 -58.86
N VAL A 36 -75.98 81.44 -59.73
CA VAL A 36 -76.30 80.45 -60.78
C VAL A 36 -75.22 80.34 -61.88
N GLU A 37 -74.43 81.40 -62.11
CA GLU A 37 -73.41 81.42 -63.17
C GLU A 37 -71.97 81.26 -62.64
N ASP A 38 -71.69 81.67 -61.39
CA ASP A 38 -70.32 81.73 -60.85
C ASP A 38 -70.05 80.71 -59.73
N GLY A 39 -71.07 80.01 -59.23
CA GLY A 39 -70.94 79.11 -58.08
C GLY A 39 -70.08 77.87 -58.34
N ALA A 40 -70.24 77.21 -59.49
CA ALA A 40 -69.48 76.01 -59.86
C ALA A 40 -67.97 76.27 -60.11
N PRO A 41 -67.56 77.32 -60.87
CA PRO A 41 -66.14 77.63 -60.99
C PRO A 41 -65.55 78.08 -59.65
N PHE A 42 -66.31 78.82 -58.84
CA PHE A 42 -65.88 79.22 -57.51
C PHE A 42 -65.67 78.03 -56.56
N GLU A 43 -66.56 77.03 -56.58
CA GLU A 43 -66.40 75.78 -55.81
C GLU A 43 -65.13 75.01 -56.21
N SER A 44 -64.88 74.88 -57.51
CA SER A 44 -63.68 74.21 -58.01
C SER A 44 -62.39 74.95 -57.66
N TRP A 45 -62.43 76.29 -57.67
CA TRP A 45 -61.31 77.14 -57.26
C TRP A 45 -61.02 76.98 -55.77
N VAL A 46 -62.05 76.97 -54.93
CA VAL A 46 -61.92 76.78 -53.48
C VAL A 46 -61.29 75.44 -53.15
N LEU A 47 -61.76 74.36 -53.77
CA LEU A 47 -61.21 73.02 -53.52
C LEU A 47 -59.75 72.89 -53.99
N HIS A 48 -59.38 73.56 -55.08
CA HIS A 48 -58.01 73.49 -55.59
C HIS A 48 -57.02 74.35 -54.80
N HIS A 49 -57.44 75.52 -54.32
CA HIS A 49 -56.53 76.51 -53.73
C HIS A 49 -56.60 76.63 -52.21
N LEU A 50 -57.62 76.06 -51.54
CA LEU A 50 -57.77 76.08 -50.07
C LEU A 50 -57.54 74.72 -49.41
N GLU A 51 -56.93 73.75 -50.12
CA GLU A 51 -56.43 72.52 -49.51
C GLU A 51 -55.14 72.76 -48.69
N THR A 52 -54.90 71.90 -47.70
CA THR A 52 -53.85 72.06 -46.67
C THR A 52 -52.43 72.19 -47.21
N ASP A 53 -52.21 71.73 -48.44
CA ASP A 53 -50.90 71.71 -49.07
C ASP A 53 -50.58 73.06 -49.77
N ASN A 54 -51.61 73.89 -50.00
CA ASN A 54 -51.50 75.19 -50.69
C ASN A 54 -51.66 76.40 -49.76
N LEU A 55 -51.96 76.18 -48.48
CA LEU A 55 -52.10 77.21 -47.46
C LEU A 55 -50.94 77.15 -46.48
N LEU A 56 -50.26 78.28 -46.24
CA LEU A 56 -49.20 78.37 -45.25
C LEU A 56 -49.78 78.05 -43.87
N THR A 57 -49.19 77.09 -43.17
CA THR A 57 -49.58 76.77 -41.78
C THR A 57 -49.38 77.99 -40.87
N PRO A 58 -50.11 78.12 -39.74
CA PRO A 58 -49.98 79.29 -38.87
C PRO A 58 -48.54 79.53 -38.39
N ASP A 59 -47.79 78.46 -38.11
CA ASP A 59 -46.39 78.54 -37.72
C ASP A 59 -45.49 79.02 -38.88
N GLU A 60 -45.77 78.59 -40.11
CA GLU A 60 -45.07 79.05 -41.32
C GLU A 60 -45.42 80.51 -41.66
N LEU A 61 -46.65 80.94 -41.41
CA LEU A 61 -47.08 82.33 -41.58
C LEU A 61 -46.43 83.25 -40.54
N GLU A 62 -46.30 82.79 -39.29
CA GLU A 62 -45.52 83.50 -38.27
C GLU A 62 -44.03 83.59 -38.63
N MET A 63 -43.45 82.51 -39.18
CA MET A 63 -42.09 82.53 -39.72
C MET A 63 -41.97 83.50 -40.90
N TYR A 64 -42.88 83.46 -41.87
CA TYR A 64 -42.86 84.38 -43.02
C TYR A 64 -43.01 85.83 -42.57
N ALA A 65 -43.92 86.13 -41.64
CA ALA A 65 -44.10 87.48 -41.10
C ALA A 65 -42.89 87.94 -40.26
N ALA A 66 -42.17 87.02 -39.61
CA ALA A 66 -40.92 87.31 -38.93
C ALA A 66 -39.77 87.57 -39.92
N LEU A 67 -39.69 86.80 -41.00
CA LEU A 67 -38.72 86.97 -42.09
C LEU A 67 -38.97 88.27 -42.88
N ASP A 68 -40.22 88.69 -43.05
CA ASP A 68 -40.61 89.93 -43.72
C ASP A 68 -40.30 91.17 -42.86
N ARG A 69 -40.57 91.10 -41.54
CA ARG A 69 -40.10 92.12 -40.58
C ARG A 69 -38.59 92.27 -40.53
N ASP A 70 -37.85 91.19 -40.79
CA ASP A 70 -36.39 91.17 -40.85
C ASP A 70 -35.83 91.58 -42.23
N GLY A 71 -36.67 91.83 -43.24
CA GLY A 71 -36.25 92.18 -44.61
C GLY A 71 -35.47 91.08 -45.34
N LYS A 72 -35.53 89.83 -44.87
CA LYS A 72 -34.77 88.68 -45.41
C LYS A 72 -35.52 87.92 -46.49
N VAL A 73 -36.82 88.16 -46.68
CA VAL A 73 -37.61 87.56 -47.76
C VAL A 73 -37.10 88.00 -49.13
N ASP A 74 -36.78 89.29 -49.29
CA ASP A 74 -36.19 89.82 -50.54
C ASP A 74 -34.77 89.32 -50.80
N ALA A 75 -34.03 88.95 -49.74
CA ALA A 75 -32.71 88.34 -49.86
C ALA A 75 -32.79 86.84 -50.23
N LEU A 76 -33.86 86.14 -49.83
CA LEU A 76 -34.07 84.73 -50.14
C LEU A 76 -34.70 84.52 -51.54
N SER A 77 -35.56 85.42 -51.99
CA SER A 77 -36.10 85.41 -53.37
C SER A 77 -35.02 85.68 -54.42
N GLY A 78 -33.99 86.47 -54.08
CA GLY A 78 -32.82 86.69 -54.94
C GLY A 78 -31.76 85.59 -54.90
N THR A 79 -31.77 84.70 -53.91
CA THR A 79 -30.73 83.66 -53.73
C THR A 79 -31.17 82.25 -54.16
N HIS A 80 -32.48 81.98 -54.28
CA HIS A 80 -32.99 80.75 -54.88
C HIS A 80 -33.66 81.05 -56.22
N ASP A 81 -32.82 81.12 -57.26
CA ASP A 81 -33.27 81.05 -58.64
C ASP A 81 -33.84 79.64 -58.88
N LEU A 82 -35.16 79.50 -58.82
CA LEU A 82 -35.88 78.23 -59.05
C LEU A 82 -35.67 77.69 -60.48
N THR A 83 -34.97 78.42 -61.35
CA THR A 83 -34.49 77.92 -62.65
C THR A 83 -33.23 77.05 -62.54
N GLN A 84 -32.55 77.03 -61.38
CA GLN A 84 -31.42 76.12 -61.08
C GLN A 84 -31.82 74.80 -60.42
N ALA A 85 -33.11 74.51 -60.29
CA ALA A 85 -33.56 73.13 -60.16
C ALA A 85 -33.33 72.44 -61.52
N GLN A 86 -32.11 71.96 -61.75
CA GLN A 86 -31.77 71.16 -62.92
C GLN A 86 -32.77 69.99 -62.99
N ALA A 87 -33.61 70.00 -64.02
CA ALA A 87 -34.56 68.92 -64.26
C ALA A 87 -33.75 67.62 -64.31
N VAL A 88 -33.99 66.75 -63.33
CA VAL A 88 -33.35 65.43 -63.25
C VAL A 88 -33.46 64.79 -64.62
N SER A 89 -32.32 64.53 -65.27
CA SER A 89 -32.37 64.04 -66.64
C SER A 89 -32.97 62.63 -66.63
N GLU A 90 -33.76 62.29 -67.64
CA GLU A 90 -34.38 60.95 -67.71
C GLU A 90 -33.33 59.83 -67.70
N ASP A 91 -32.11 60.13 -68.15
CA ASP A 91 -30.96 59.24 -68.09
C ASP A 91 -30.41 59.06 -66.67
N GLU A 92 -30.38 60.11 -65.83
CA GLU A 92 -30.01 60.00 -64.40
C GLU A 92 -31.02 59.16 -63.60
N ILE A 93 -32.31 59.29 -63.91
CA ILE A 93 -33.37 58.44 -63.31
C ILE A 93 -33.16 56.99 -63.77
N ARG A 94 -32.81 56.77 -65.04
CA ARG A 94 -32.55 55.43 -65.59
C ARG A 94 -31.31 54.80 -64.95
N THR A 95 -30.22 55.55 -64.79
CA THR A 95 -29.00 55.05 -64.11
C THR A 95 -29.26 54.76 -62.64
N ALA A 96 -29.97 55.64 -61.92
CA ALA A 96 -30.35 55.40 -60.53
C ALA A 96 -31.26 54.18 -60.38
N ALA A 97 -32.19 53.97 -61.32
CA ALA A 97 -33.04 52.79 -61.34
C ALA A 97 -32.26 51.50 -61.64
N GLU A 98 -31.27 51.54 -62.54
CA GLU A 98 -30.38 50.41 -62.83
C GLU A 98 -29.44 50.10 -61.66
N GLU A 99 -28.89 51.11 -60.99
CA GLU A 99 -28.08 50.96 -59.78
C GLU A 99 -28.89 50.42 -58.61
N LEU A 100 -30.12 50.91 -58.41
CA LEU A 100 -31.07 50.35 -57.44
C LEU A 100 -31.40 48.90 -57.75
N ARG A 101 -31.61 48.54 -59.03
CA ARG A 101 -31.82 47.13 -59.42
C ARG A 101 -30.59 46.28 -59.13
N ARG A 102 -29.38 46.74 -59.48
CA ARG A 102 -28.12 46.04 -59.15
C ARG A 102 -27.93 45.87 -57.64
N SER A 103 -28.23 46.91 -56.87
CA SER A 103 -28.20 46.88 -55.40
C SER A 103 -29.25 45.91 -54.84
N THR A 104 -30.47 45.94 -55.35
CA THR A 104 -31.54 45.02 -54.95
C THR A 104 -31.19 43.58 -55.23
N ASP A 105 -30.58 43.29 -56.39
CA ASP A 105 -30.12 41.94 -56.73
C ASP A 105 -28.91 41.51 -55.89
N ALA A 106 -28.02 42.42 -55.53
CA ALA A 106 -26.92 42.16 -54.61
C ALA A 106 -27.43 41.85 -53.19
N ILE A 107 -28.40 42.63 -52.70
CA ILE A 107 -29.06 42.39 -51.40
C ILE A 107 -29.79 41.06 -51.43
N ARG A 108 -30.52 40.72 -52.51
CA ARG A 108 -31.18 39.41 -52.66
C ARG A 108 -30.20 38.25 -52.58
N LYS A 109 -29.05 38.35 -53.27
CA LYS A 109 -27.99 37.34 -53.18
C LYS A 109 -27.43 37.24 -51.76
N GLN A 110 -27.20 38.36 -51.08
CA GLN A 110 -26.75 38.37 -49.68
C GLN A 110 -27.77 37.76 -48.74
N THR A 111 -29.07 38.06 -48.91
CA THR A 111 -30.14 37.46 -48.09
C THR A 111 -30.25 35.96 -48.31
N GLU A 112 -30.06 35.49 -49.56
CA GLU A 112 -30.08 34.07 -49.86
C GLU A 112 -28.89 33.36 -49.21
N ILE A 113 -27.68 33.93 -49.30
CA ILE A 113 -26.49 33.41 -48.63
C ILE A 113 -26.67 33.38 -47.11
N LEU A 114 -27.21 34.45 -46.52
CA LEU A 114 -27.51 34.51 -45.07
C LEU A 114 -28.55 33.46 -44.67
N ASN A 115 -29.55 33.22 -45.51
CA ASN A 115 -30.56 32.19 -45.24
C ASN A 115 -29.95 30.78 -45.28
N ILE A 116 -29.06 30.52 -46.23
CA ILE A 116 -28.28 29.26 -46.31
C ILE A 116 -27.38 29.11 -45.07
N GLN A 117 -26.67 30.18 -44.67
CA GLN A 117 -25.83 30.18 -43.46
C GLN A 117 -26.66 29.96 -42.19
N ARG A 118 -27.83 30.62 -42.07
CA ARG A 118 -28.77 30.42 -40.96
C ARG A 118 -29.23 28.97 -40.88
N GLN A 119 -29.66 28.37 -41.99
CA GLN A 119 -30.07 26.97 -42.03
C GLN A 119 -28.92 26.01 -41.67
N ALA A 120 -27.68 26.31 -42.11
CA ALA A 120 -26.51 25.53 -41.74
C ALA A 120 -26.19 25.62 -40.24
N LEU A 121 -26.31 26.82 -39.66
CA LEU A 121 -26.14 27.04 -38.22
C LEU A 121 -27.21 26.31 -37.41
N GLU A 122 -28.49 26.43 -37.78
CA GLU A 122 -29.59 25.71 -37.14
C GLU A 122 -29.36 24.19 -37.16
N ARG A 123 -28.94 23.62 -38.30
CA ARG A 123 -28.59 22.20 -38.39
C ARG A 123 -27.40 21.83 -37.48
N SER A 124 -26.40 22.70 -37.38
CA SER A 124 -25.24 22.49 -36.51
C SER A 124 -25.62 22.53 -35.02
N VAL A 125 -26.49 23.46 -34.61
CA VAL A 125 -27.00 23.60 -33.25
C VAL A 125 -27.86 22.38 -32.89
N GLN A 126 -28.74 21.96 -33.80
CA GLN A 126 -29.56 20.76 -33.60
C GLN A 126 -28.69 19.50 -33.49
N LYS A 127 -27.67 19.36 -34.34
CA LYS A 127 -26.71 18.25 -34.29
C LYS A 127 -25.90 18.27 -32.98
N ARG A 128 -25.51 19.45 -32.50
CA ARG A 128 -24.82 19.63 -31.22
C ARG A 128 -25.72 19.22 -30.05
N GLY A 129 -26.96 19.71 -30.01
CA GLY A 129 -27.93 19.32 -28.97
C GLY A 129 -28.24 17.83 -28.97
N SER A 130 -28.35 17.18 -30.14
CA SER A 130 -28.50 15.72 -30.23
C SER A 130 -27.26 14.98 -29.72
N ASN A 131 -26.05 15.46 -30.02
CA ASN A 131 -24.81 14.86 -29.52
C ASN A 131 -24.64 15.06 -28.01
N ASP A 132 -25.01 16.22 -27.47
CA ASP A 132 -24.93 16.50 -26.04
C ASP A 132 -25.91 15.62 -25.25
N ARG A 133 -27.13 15.42 -25.75
CA ARG A 133 -28.07 14.43 -25.17
C ARG A 133 -27.50 13.01 -25.20
N ARG A 134 -26.93 12.58 -26.33
CA ARG A 134 -26.27 11.26 -26.42
C ARG A 134 -25.11 11.12 -25.43
N ARG A 135 -24.33 12.18 -25.21
CA ARG A 135 -23.24 12.18 -24.21
C ARG A 135 -23.79 12.06 -22.80
N GLN A 136 -24.83 12.84 -22.45
CA GLN A 136 -25.49 12.75 -21.15
C GLN A 136 -26.08 11.35 -20.91
N ASP A 137 -26.75 10.76 -21.90
CA ASP A 137 -27.29 9.40 -21.81
C ASP A 137 -26.18 8.38 -21.56
N LEU A 138 -25.05 8.48 -22.27
CA LEU A 138 -23.88 7.62 -22.07
C LEU A 138 -23.26 7.81 -20.68
N GLU A 139 -23.12 9.04 -20.19
CA GLU A 139 -22.61 9.32 -18.84
C GLU A 139 -23.51 8.72 -17.75
N ILE A 140 -24.84 8.83 -17.90
CA ILE A 140 -25.79 8.23 -16.95
C ILE A 140 -25.65 6.71 -16.94
N VAL A 141 -25.55 6.07 -18.11
CA VAL A 141 -25.35 4.63 -18.21
C VAL A 141 -24.01 4.21 -17.59
N GLN A 142 -22.93 4.96 -17.83
CA GLN A 142 -21.63 4.69 -17.23
C GLN A 142 -21.64 4.85 -15.71
N ARG A 143 -22.26 5.91 -15.17
CA ARG A 143 -22.40 6.11 -13.72
C ARG A 143 -23.20 4.98 -13.08
N ARG A 144 -24.33 4.59 -13.67
CA ARG A 144 -25.13 3.45 -13.18
C ARG A 144 -24.34 2.16 -13.19
N LYS A 145 -23.58 1.90 -14.26
CA LYS A 145 -22.71 0.73 -14.34
C LYS A 145 -21.65 0.76 -13.24
N TRP A 146 -20.98 1.89 -13.05
CA TRP A 146 -19.99 2.08 -12.00
C TRP A 146 -20.58 1.93 -10.60
N GLU A 147 -21.76 2.48 -10.34
CA GLU A 147 -22.46 2.31 -9.06
C GLU A 147 -22.82 0.84 -8.77
N ILE A 148 -23.22 0.08 -9.79
CA ILE A 148 -23.50 -1.36 -9.64
C ILE A 148 -22.20 -2.13 -9.36
N GLU A 149 -21.14 -1.87 -10.13
CA GLU A 149 -19.83 -2.50 -9.92
C GLU A 149 -19.25 -2.15 -8.54
N HIS A 150 -19.38 -0.89 -8.11
CA HIS A 150 -18.95 -0.43 -6.79
C HIS A 150 -19.72 -1.13 -5.67
N LYS A 151 -21.06 -1.24 -5.79
CA LYS A 151 -21.88 -1.96 -4.80
C LYS A 151 -21.53 -3.44 -4.77
N GLN A 152 -21.27 -4.05 -5.92
CA GLN A 152 -20.85 -5.44 -6.00
C GLN A 152 -19.49 -5.63 -5.31
N LEU A 153 -18.50 -4.80 -5.62
CA LEU A 153 -17.18 -4.85 -5.00
C LEU A 153 -17.25 -4.60 -3.49
N SER A 154 -18.03 -3.63 -3.03
CA SER A 154 -18.26 -3.38 -1.59
C SER A 154 -18.84 -4.61 -0.91
N GLY A 155 -19.88 -5.23 -1.51
CA GLY A 155 -20.48 -6.44 -0.97
C GLY A 155 -19.51 -7.64 -0.96
N GLU A 156 -18.67 -7.80 -1.98
CA GLU A 156 -17.63 -8.83 -2.01
C GLU A 156 -16.58 -8.58 -0.92
N VAL A 157 -16.14 -7.34 -0.72
CA VAL A 157 -15.20 -6.93 0.35
C VAL A 157 -15.79 -7.19 1.74
N GLU A 158 -17.04 -6.81 1.97
CA GLU A 158 -17.75 -7.06 3.24
C GLU A 158 -17.93 -8.56 3.51
N SER A 159 -18.21 -9.35 2.47
CA SER A 159 -18.33 -10.81 2.62
C SER A 159 -16.98 -11.46 2.95
N LEU A 160 -15.89 -10.96 2.35
CA LEU A 160 -14.54 -11.44 2.59
C LEU A 160 -14.05 -11.02 3.97
N SER A 161 -14.33 -9.78 4.39
CA SER A 161 -13.98 -9.29 5.73
C SER A 161 -14.69 -10.10 6.80
N TYR A 162 -15.98 -10.35 6.66
CA TYR A 162 -16.74 -11.23 7.56
C TYR A 162 -16.16 -12.66 7.58
N SER A 163 -15.79 -13.22 6.43
CA SER A 163 -15.17 -14.55 6.37
C SER A 163 -13.80 -14.59 7.06
N ILE A 164 -12.99 -13.54 6.92
CA ILE A 164 -11.72 -13.41 7.61
C ILE A 164 -11.96 -13.30 9.12
N GLU A 165 -12.87 -12.45 9.58
CA GLU A 165 -13.22 -12.31 11.00
C GLU A 165 -13.68 -13.64 11.61
N GLN A 166 -14.52 -14.40 10.92
CA GLN A 166 -14.93 -15.73 11.36
C GLN A 166 -13.72 -16.65 11.54
N ARG A 167 -12.84 -16.73 10.54
CA ARG A 167 -11.62 -17.56 10.62
C ARG A 167 -10.66 -17.10 11.72
N LEU A 168 -10.57 -15.79 11.97
CA LEU A 168 -9.76 -15.24 13.06
C LEU A 168 -10.32 -15.63 14.42
N ASN A 169 -11.64 -15.64 14.57
CA ASN A 169 -12.31 -16.07 15.80
C ASN A 169 -12.12 -17.58 16.00
N ASP A 170 -12.30 -18.39 14.96
CA ASP A 170 -12.05 -19.85 15.01
C ASP A 170 -10.61 -20.15 15.42
N LEU A 171 -9.62 -19.47 14.82
CA LEU A 171 -8.21 -19.60 15.18
C LEU A 171 -7.94 -19.18 16.64
N THR A 172 -8.64 -18.16 17.14
CA THR A 172 -8.50 -17.71 18.53
C THR A 172 -9.07 -18.74 19.49
N GLU A 173 -10.25 -19.29 19.20
CA GLU A 173 -10.90 -20.34 20.00
C GLU A 173 -10.05 -21.63 20.02
N ASP A 174 -9.49 -22.03 18.87
CA ASP A 174 -8.61 -23.19 18.77
C ASP A 174 -7.38 -23.05 19.68
N ILE A 175 -6.75 -21.87 19.72
CA ILE A 175 -5.61 -21.59 20.60
C ILE A 175 -6.02 -21.70 22.08
N GLU A 176 -7.17 -21.11 22.43
CA GLU A 176 -7.70 -21.13 23.80
C GLU A 176 -8.03 -22.56 24.26
N MET A 177 -8.51 -23.42 23.35
CA MET A 177 -8.77 -24.85 23.64
C MET A 177 -7.50 -25.71 23.67
N MET A 178 -6.49 -25.40 22.86
CA MET A 178 -5.25 -26.19 22.75
C MET A 178 -4.42 -26.15 24.04
N LEU A 179 -4.34 -25.00 24.71
CA LEU A 179 -3.53 -24.81 25.92
C LEU A 179 -3.97 -25.71 27.10
N PRO A 180 -5.26 -25.74 27.52
CA PRO A 180 -5.72 -26.62 28.60
C PRO A 180 -5.62 -28.10 28.24
N ARG A 181 -5.87 -28.48 26.97
CA ARG A 181 -5.67 -29.86 26.49
C ARG A 181 -4.21 -30.29 26.61
N MET A 182 -3.28 -29.41 26.24
CA MET A 182 -1.85 -29.66 26.39
C MET A 182 -1.45 -29.78 27.87
N HIS A 183 -1.94 -28.90 28.74
CA HIS A 183 -1.68 -28.98 30.18
C HIS A 183 -2.19 -30.29 30.79
N ALA A 184 -3.40 -30.73 30.41
CA ALA A 184 -3.93 -32.01 30.86
C ALA A 184 -3.05 -33.19 30.39
N ALA A 185 -2.65 -33.20 29.11
CA ALA A 185 -1.80 -34.26 28.56
C ALA A 185 -0.40 -34.32 29.20
N VAL A 186 0.20 -33.15 29.47
CA VAL A 186 1.49 -33.07 30.20
C VAL A 186 1.31 -33.53 31.64
N GLY A 187 0.25 -33.09 32.33
CA GLY A 187 -0.05 -33.50 33.69
C GLY A 187 -0.26 -35.01 33.82
N ASP A 188 -0.98 -35.63 32.89
CA ASP A 188 -1.18 -37.09 32.91
C ASP A 188 0.11 -37.85 32.57
N SER A 189 0.94 -37.33 31.67
CA SER A 189 2.28 -37.88 31.43
C SER A 189 3.14 -37.85 32.69
N LEU A 190 3.23 -36.72 33.37
CA LEU A 190 4.03 -36.59 34.59
C LEU A 190 3.53 -37.53 35.70
N LYS A 191 2.22 -37.68 35.86
CA LYS A 191 1.65 -38.68 36.78
C LYS A 191 2.04 -40.12 36.43
N THR A 192 2.15 -40.46 35.14
CA THR A 192 2.64 -41.79 34.74
C THR A 192 4.12 -41.97 35.05
N ASP A 193 4.91 -40.91 34.87
CA ASP A 193 6.34 -40.93 35.16
C ASP A 193 6.59 -41.03 36.67
N ASP A 194 5.81 -40.32 37.50
CA ASP A 194 5.86 -40.42 38.97
C ASP A 194 5.53 -41.84 39.46
N LYS A 195 4.57 -42.53 38.83
CA LYS A 195 4.24 -43.92 39.16
C LYS A 195 5.40 -44.87 38.81
N LEU A 196 6.09 -44.62 37.70
CA LEU A 196 7.29 -45.37 37.30
C LEU A 196 8.44 -45.10 38.27
N LEU A 197 8.72 -43.85 38.60
CA LEU A 197 9.74 -43.49 39.60
C LEU A 197 9.45 -44.14 40.96
N GLY A 198 8.18 -44.17 41.38
CA GLY A 198 7.75 -44.88 42.59
C GLY A 198 7.98 -46.39 42.54
N SER A 199 7.87 -47.04 41.37
CA SER A 199 8.19 -48.46 41.21
C SER A 199 9.71 -48.71 41.17
N LEU A 200 10.49 -47.83 40.54
CA LEU A 200 11.95 -47.87 40.56
C LEU A 200 12.50 -47.66 41.97
N GLN A 201 11.91 -46.77 42.76
CA GLN A 201 12.30 -46.57 44.16
C GLN A 201 12.07 -47.84 44.99
N LYS A 202 10.95 -48.54 44.79
CA LYS A 202 10.69 -49.83 45.45
C LYS A 202 11.72 -50.88 45.04
N LEU A 203 12.01 -50.98 43.75
CA LEU A 203 13.04 -51.89 43.22
C LEU A 203 14.42 -51.59 43.82
N GLY A 204 14.80 -50.31 43.91
CA GLY A 204 16.05 -49.88 44.55
C GLY A 204 16.11 -50.24 46.04
N GLN A 205 15.00 -50.11 46.77
CA GLN A 205 14.90 -50.55 48.17
C GLN A 205 15.03 -52.06 48.32
N GLU A 206 14.49 -52.85 47.39
CA GLU A 206 14.64 -54.31 47.36
C GLU A 206 16.06 -54.75 47.05
N LEU A 207 16.80 -53.94 46.26
CA LEU A 207 18.18 -54.22 45.87
C LEU A 207 19.21 -53.84 46.94
N GLY A 208 18.94 -52.78 47.71
CA GLY A 208 19.82 -52.29 48.78
C GLY A 208 19.76 -53.07 50.10
N ARG A 209 18.85 -54.05 50.21
CA ARG A 209 18.78 -54.94 51.39
C ARG A 209 19.80 -56.08 51.23
N HIS A 210 20.95 -55.96 51.88
CA HIS A 210 21.78 -57.13 52.19
C HIS A 210 20.97 -58.12 53.02
N ASP A 211 21.05 -59.42 52.73
CA ASP A 211 20.34 -60.43 53.51
C ASP A 211 20.97 -60.50 54.92
N PRO A 212 20.29 -60.04 55.98
CA PRO A 212 20.84 -60.11 57.34
C PRO A 212 21.13 -61.56 57.76
N ARG A 213 20.48 -62.53 57.11
CA ARG A 213 20.69 -63.96 57.34
C ARG A 213 22.07 -64.43 56.89
N GLU A 214 22.65 -63.84 55.85
CA GLU A 214 23.98 -64.21 55.36
C GLU A 214 25.07 -63.71 56.30
N ALA A 215 24.94 -62.49 56.83
CA ALA A 215 25.83 -61.95 57.85
C ALA A 215 25.77 -62.78 59.15
N GLU A 216 24.56 -63.12 59.62
CA GLU A 216 24.38 -64.01 60.77
C GLU A 216 24.94 -65.41 60.53
N LEU A 217 24.86 -65.93 59.31
CA LEU A 217 25.37 -67.25 58.95
C LEU A 217 26.91 -67.28 58.93
N ILE A 218 27.56 -66.21 58.49
CA ILE A 218 29.02 -66.05 58.55
C ILE A 218 29.50 -66.04 60.01
N GLU A 219 28.84 -65.27 60.89
CA GLU A 219 29.16 -65.22 62.32
C GLU A 219 28.95 -66.58 63.00
N LYS A 220 27.82 -67.25 62.75
CA LYS A 220 27.56 -68.62 63.25
C LYS A 220 28.60 -69.61 62.75
N MET A 221 29.04 -69.52 61.49
CA MET A 221 30.05 -70.39 60.92
C MET A 221 31.42 -70.17 61.56
N ARG A 222 31.80 -68.91 61.83
CA ARG A 222 33.01 -68.57 62.59
C ARG A 222 32.98 -69.16 63.99
N GLU A 223 31.84 -69.04 64.69
CA GLU A 223 31.66 -69.61 66.03
C GLU A 223 31.80 -71.14 66.04
N ILE A 224 31.18 -71.83 65.06
CA ILE A 224 31.27 -73.29 64.92
C ILE A 224 32.71 -73.71 64.58
N CYS A 225 33.41 -72.97 63.72
CA CYS A 225 34.81 -73.25 63.39
C CYS A 225 35.73 -73.08 64.61
N LEU A 226 35.53 -72.03 65.41
CA LEU A 226 36.26 -71.84 66.66
C LEU A 226 36.01 -72.99 67.65
N ARG A 227 34.77 -73.46 67.75
CA ARG A 227 34.42 -74.61 68.59
C ARG A 227 35.08 -75.89 68.08
N LEU A 228 35.11 -76.09 66.76
CA LEU A 228 35.77 -77.22 66.13
C LEU A 228 37.29 -77.20 66.33
N ILE A 229 37.94 -76.03 66.24
CA ILE A 229 39.37 -75.87 66.53
C ILE A 229 39.63 -76.26 67.98
N LYS A 230 38.82 -75.76 68.93
CA LYS A 230 38.96 -76.09 70.35
C LYS A 230 38.85 -77.60 70.59
N THR A 231 37.81 -78.25 70.09
CA THR A 231 37.62 -79.69 70.29
C THR A 231 38.68 -80.53 69.57
N ALA A 232 39.14 -80.11 68.39
CA ALA A 232 40.23 -80.77 67.67
C ALA A 232 41.55 -80.70 68.43
N VAL A 233 41.91 -79.52 68.95
CA VAL A 233 43.10 -79.33 69.80
C VAL A 233 43.01 -80.21 71.04
N GLU A 234 41.89 -80.16 71.78
CA GLU A 234 41.68 -80.99 72.97
C GLU A 234 41.76 -82.50 72.65
N THR A 235 41.20 -82.94 71.52
CA THR A 235 41.25 -84.34 71.08
C THR A 235 42.67 -84.78 70.69
N ILE A 236 43.41 -83.92 69.98
CA ILE A 236 44.79 -84.22 69.59
C ILE A 236 45.69 -84.27 70.83
N ARG A 237 45.51 -83.33 71.77
CA ARG A 237 46.26 -83.32 73.04
C ARG A 237 46.00 -84.57 73.87
N THR A 238 44.74 -84.91 74.09
CA THR A 238 44.38 -86.13 74.85
C THR A 238 44.85 -87.41 74.16
N ARG A 239 44.85 -87.44 72.82
CA ARG A 239 45.42 -88.57 72.05
C ARG A 239 46.94 -88.65 72.19
N LEU A 240 47.63 -87.52 72.19
CA LEU A 240 49.08 -87.45 72.40
C LEU A 240 49.45 -87.91 73.81
N ASP A 241 48.76 -87.41 74.83
CA ASP A 241 48.91 -87.86 76.23
C ASP A 241 48.67 -89.37 76.36
N ARG A 242 47.63 -89.90 75.71
CA ARG A 242 47.33 -91.33 75.72
C ARG A 242 48.46 -92.13 75.09
N VAL A 243 48.95 -91.73 73.92
CA VAL A 243 50.04 -92.44 73.23
C VAL A 243 51.34 -92.36 74.03
N TYR A 244 51.67 -91.20 74.59
CA TYR A 244 52.84 -91.00 75.45
C TYR A 244 52.78 -91.90 76.70
N LEU A 245 51.62 -91.96 77.38
CA LEU A 245 51.45 -92.85 78.53
C LEU A 245 51.46 -94.34 78.11
N GLU A 246 50.87 -94.69 76.97
CA GLU A 246 50.89 -96.05 76.42
C GLU A 246 52.30 -96.52 76.03
N THR A 247 53.15 -95.64 75.49
CA THR A 247 54.54 -95.98 75.17
C THR A 247 55.39 -96.13 76.43
N LEU A 248 55.21 -95.27 77.43
CA LEU A 248 55.87 -95.40 78.73
C LEU A 248 55.48 -96.71 79.45
N VAL A 249 54.19 -97.05 79.45
CA VAL A 249 53.70 -98.30 80.02
C VAL A 249 54.17 -99.50 79.20
N GLY A 250 54.08 -99.44 77.87
CA GLY A 250 54.54 -100.51 76.97
C GLY A 250 56.03 -100.81 77.10
N ALA A 251 56.86 -99.78 77.27
CA ALA A 251 58.29 -99.93 77.53
C ALA A 251 58.59 -100.61 78.88
N ALA A 252 57.73 -100.43 79.89
CA ALA A 252 57.89 -101.08 81.20
C ALA A 252 57.48 -102.57 81.21
N TYR A 253 56.61 -103.00 80.29
CA TYR A 253 56.11 -104.38 80.21
C TYR A 253 56.88 -105.28 79.22
N HIS A 254 57.84 -104.77 78.45
CA HIS A 254 58.59 -105.57 77.46
C HIS A 254 59.93 -106.08 78.02
N PRO A 255 60.08 -107.38 78.35
CA PRO A 255 61.22 -107.91 79.10
C PRO A 255 62.54 -108.02 78.30
N GLN A 256 62.59 -107.56 77.05
CA GLN A 256 63.77 -107.61 76.17
C GLN A 256 64.26 -106.24 75.67
N SER A 257 63.62 -105.13 76.09
CA SER A 257 64.14 -103.78 75.86
C SER A 257 64.86 -103.29 77.12
N ALA A 258 66.03 -102.67 76.98
CA ALA A 258 66.64 -101.93 78.08
C ALA A 258 65.64 -100.87 78.58
N PRO A 259 65.55 -100.61 79.90
CA PRO A 259 64.72 -99.53 80.41
C PRO A 259 65.16 -98.22 79.73
N PRO A 260 64.24 -97.41 79.20
CA PRO A 260 64.59 -96.18 78.52
C PRO A 260 65.44 -95.31 79.43
N SER A 261 66.51 -94.75 78.88
CA SER A 261 67.40 -93.86 79.62
C SER A 261 66.61 -92.64 80.11
N SER A 262 66.90 -92.16 81.32
CA SER A 262 66.26 -90.93 81.83
C SER A 262 66.49 -89.71 80.91
N ALA A 263 67.48 -89.75 80.02
CA ALA A 263 67.70 -88.71 79.01
C ALA A 263 66.73 -88.83 77.83
N GLU A 264 66.43 -90.04 77.37
CA GLU A 264 65.52 -90.29 76.23
C GLU A 264 64.07 -89.93 76.58
N VAL A 265 63.65 -90.18 77.82
CA VAL A 265 62.33 -89.77 78.32
C VAL A 265 62.19 -88.24 78.40
N LYS A 266 63.29 -87.54 78.72
CA LYS A 266 63.31 -86.07 78.77
C LYS A 266 63.28 -85.46 77.37
N GLU A 267 64.09 -85.99 76.45
CA GLU A 267 64.10 -85.57 75.04
C GLU A 267 62.71 -85.78 74.41
N LEU A 268 62.07 -86.93 74.64
CA LEU A 268 60.70 -87.19 74.19
C LEU A 268 59.67 -86.24 74.86
N GLY A 269 59.89 -85.88 76.12
CA GLY A 269 59.08 -84.89 76.83
C GLY A 269 59.18 -83.50 76.19
N ASP A 270 60.39 -83.05 75.89
CA ASP A 270 60.67 -81.77 75.24
C ASP A 270 60.08 -81.73 73.81
N GLU A 271 60.15 -82.84 73.07
CA GLU A 271 59.51 -83.00 71.75
C GLU A 271 57.98 -82.92 71.84
N VAL A 272 57.38 -83.55 72.85
CA VAL A 272 55.93 -83.50 73.10
C VAL A 272 55.49 -82.08 73.50
N GLU A 273 56.28 -81.36 74.28
CA GLU A 273 56.04 -79.95 74.62
C GLU A 273 56.14 -79.05 73.39
N SER A 274 57.12 -79.29 72.51
CA SER A 274 57.22 -78.61 71.22
C SER A 274 55.99 -78.89 70.36
N LEU A 275 55.52 -80.14 70.30
CA LEU A 275 54.32 -80.51 69.56
C LEU A 275 53.06 -79.84 70.13
N TYR A 276 52.98 -79.64 71.45
CA TYR A 276 51.88 -78.90 72.08
C TYR A 276 51.76 -77.44 71.63
N ALA A 277 52.89 -76.80 71.34
CA ALA A 277 52.92 -75.44 70.80
C ALA A 277 52.41 -75.38 69.35
N GLU A 278 52.65 -76.43 68.55
CA GLU A 278 52.29 -76.48 67.13
C GLU A 278 50.85 -76.94 66.86
N ILE A 279 50.24 -77.73 67.76
CA ILE A 279 48.89 -78.27 67.57
C ILE A 279 47.83 -77.18 67.33
N LEU A 280 47.89 -76.06 68.06
CA LEU A 280 46.88 -74.99 67.93
C LEU A 280 46.98 -74.25 66.58
N PRO A 281 48.14 -73.71 66.17
CA PRO A 281 48.31 -73.09 64.85
C PRO A 281 47.92 -74.02 63.69
N VAL A 282 48.32 -75.29 63.74
CA VAL A 282 48.00 -76.26 62.68
C VAL A 282 46.50 -76.59 62.66
N ALA A 283 45.86 -76.78 63.81
CA ALA A 283 44.42 -77.00 63.89
C ALA A 283 43.64 -75.80 63.36
N GLN A 284 44.04 -74.57 63.73
CA GLN A 284 43.45 -73.34 63.22
C GLN A 284 43.55 -73.26 61.69
N MET A 285 44.76 -73.38 61.14
CA MET A 285 44.97 -73.35 59.69
C MET A 285 44.17 -74.44 58.97
N SER A 286 44.11 -75.66 59.51
CA SER A 286 43.37 -76.76 58.89
C SER A 286 41.87 -76.51 58.84
N VAL A 287 41.26 -75.99 59.92
CA VAL A 287 39.82 -75.71 59.97
C VAL A 287 39.48 -74.49 59.12
N GLU A 288 40.32 -73.45 59.14
CA GLU A 288 40.15 -72.27 58.29
C GLU A 288 40.19 -72.65 56.81
N GLN A 289 41.21 -73.40 56.37
CA GLN A 289 41.36 -73.80 54.96
C GLN A 289 40.30 -74.81 54.50
N GLN A 290 39.92 -75.78 55.33
CA GLN A 290 38.98 -76.84 54.92
C GLN A 290 37.52 -76.44 55.03
N ARG A 291 37.17 -75.53 55.96
CA ARG A 291 35.76 -75.27 56.32
C ARG A 291 35.38 -73.80 56.24
N LEU A 292 36.20 -72.88 56.77
CA LEU A 292 35.84 -71.47 56.81
C LEU A 292 35.98 -70.80 55.43
N ASP A 293 37.15 -70.93 54.79
CA ASP A 293 37.43 -70.30 53.50
C ASP A 293 36.50 -70.80 52.38
N PRO A 294 36.21 -72.12 52.24
CA PRO A 294 35.27 -72.59 51.24
C PRO A 294 33.84 -72.11 51.49
N ALA A 295 33.43 -71.96 52.76
CA ALA A 295 32.11 -71.44 53.11
C ALA A 295 31.99 -69.94 52.80
N ILE A 296 33.02 -69.14 53.13
CA ILE A 296 33.06 -67.71 52.77
C ILE A 296 33.04 -67.56 51.24
N LYS A 297 33.84 -68.35 50.51
CA LYS A 297 33.83 -68.35 49.04
C LYS A 297 32.46 -68.74 48.46
N GLY A 298 31.79 -69.72 49.05
CA GLY A 298 30.44 -70.13 48.67
C GLY A 298 29.38 -69.05 48.91
N ILE A 299 29.50 -68.29 50.01
CA ILE A 299 28.61 -67.14 50.30
C ILE A 299 28.91 -66.01 49.33
N SER A 300 30.18 -65.68 49.09
CA SER A 300 30.57 -64.65 48.10
C SER A 300 30.18 -65.01 46.65
N ALA A 301 30.10 -66.30 46.32
CA ALA A 301 29.60 -66.74 45.02
C ALA A 301 28.08 -66.51 44.90
N ARG A 302 27.33 -66.62 46.00
CA ARG A 302 25.91 -66.23 46.05
C ARG A 302 25.75 -64.71 45.97
N ASP A 303 26.66 -63.95 46.57
CA ASP A 303 26.76 -62.49 46.35
C ASP A 303 27.03 -62.14 44.88
N GLY A 304 27.76 -62.99 44.15
CA GLY A 304 27.91 -62.84 42.69
C GLY A 304 26.57 -62.90 41.93
N HIS A 305 25.63 -63.74 42.37
CA HIS A 305 24.28 -63.81 41.78
C HIS A 305 23.41 -62.62 42.19
N THR A 306 23.55 -62.10 43.41
CA THR A 306 22.87 -60.86 43.82
C THR A 306 23.42 -59.65 43.08
N LEU A 307 24.73 -59.62 42.79
CA LEU A 307 25.39 -58.63 41.94
C LEU A 307 24.93 -58.71 40.48
N GLN A 308 24.75 -59.90 39.93
CA GLN A 308 24.19 -60.05 38.57
C GLN A 308 22.73 -59.58 38.52
N ARG A 309 21.93 -59.94 39.54
CA ARG A 309 20.55 -59.46 39.66
C ARG A 309 20.49 -57.95 39.82
N SER A 310 21.42 -57.36 40.59
CA SER A 310 21.49 -55.92 40.75
C SER A 310 21.97 -55.21 39.49
N GLY A 311 22.89 -55.80 38.73
CA GLY A 311 23.28 -55.31 37.41
C GLY A 311 22.10 -55.23 36.43
N VAL A 312 21.27 -56.28 36.35
CA VAL A 312 20.06 -56.28 35.51
C VAL A 312 19.03 -55.25 36.00
N ALA A 313 18.82 -55.14 37.31
CA ALA A 313 17.91 -54.15 37.88
C ALA A 313 18.39 -52.71 37.65
N LEU A 314 19.70 -52.45 37.78
CA LEU A 314 20.30 -51.14 37.50
C LEU A 314 20.22 -50.78 36.02
N HIS A 315 20.42 -51.75 35.12
CA HIS A 315 20.23 -51.53 33.69
C HIS A 315 18.78 -51.16 33.38
N TYR A 316 17.81 -51.90 33.94
CA TYR A 316 16.39 -51.56 33.81
C TYR A 316 16.05 -50.17 34.38
N ILE A 317 16.63 -49.79 35.53
CA ILE A 317 16.49 -48.43 36.09
C ILE A 317 17.06 -47.39 35.12
N SER A 318 18.24 -47.63 34.57
CA SER A 318 18.87 -46.74 33.58
C SER A 318 17.97 -46.56 32.35
N ASP A 319 17.50 -47.65 31.76
CA ASP A 319 16.63 -47.62 30.57
C ASP A 319 15.31 -46.87 30.85
N CYS A 320 14.74 -47.04 32.04
CA CYS A 320 13.54 -46.32 32.45
C CYS A 320 13.81 -44.81 32.62
N LEU A 321 14.95 -44.43 33.19
CA LEU A 321 15.34 -43.03 33.33
C LEU A 321 15.63 -42.39 31.96
N ASP A 322 16.31 -43.09 31.06
CA ASP A 322 16.53 -42.66 29.68
C ASP A 322 15.21 -42.48 28.93
N HIS A 323 14.26 -43.40 29.14
CA HIS A 323 12.91 -43.27 28.58
C HIS A 323 12.19 -42.01 29.09
N ILE A 324 12.23 -41.75 30.40
CA ILE A 324 11.64 -40.53 30.99
C ILE A 324 12.32 -39.28 30.41
N LEU A 325 13.65 -39.26 30.30
CA LEU A 325 14.39 -38.13 29.73
C LEU A 325 14.04 -37.89 28.26
N ALA A 326 13.99 -38.93 27.43
CA ALA A 326 13.60 -38.83 26.04
C ALA A 326 12.17 -38.30 25.88
N LYS A 327 11.25 -38.79 26.71
CA LYS A 327 9.86 -38.35 26.75
C LYS A 327 9.72 -36.89 27.22
N LEU A 328 10.48 -36.47 28.23
CA LEU A 328 10.51 -35.08 28.71
C LEU A 328 11.06 -34.13 27.63
N ASN A 329 12.12 -34.51 26.92
CA ASN A 329 12.65 -33.74 25.80
C ASN A 329 11.59 -33.59 24.69
N TYR A 330 10.92 -34.68 24.32
CA TYR A 330 9.82 -34.64 23.34
C TYR A 330 8.67 -33.74 23.79
N LEU A 331 8.26 -33.81 25.06
CA LEU A 331 7.22 -32.93 25.60
C LEU A 331 7.67 -31.46 25.60
N SER A 332 8.92 -31.18 25.96
CA SER A 332 9.50 -29.84 25.92
C SER A 332 9.49 -29.26 24.52
N ASP A 333 9.94 -30.02 23.51
CA ASP A 333 9.91 -29.62 22.11
C ASP A 333 8.49 -29.35 21.63
N ARG A 334 7.53 -30.21 22.02
CA ARG A 334 6.12 -30.04 21.66
C ARG A 334 5.52 -28.78 22.31
N ILE A 335 5.83 -28.50 23.58
CA ILE A 335 5.41 -27.26 24.27
C ILE A 335 6.06 -26.04 23.60
N GLY A 336 7.32 -26.14 23.20
CA GLY A 336 8.01 -25.10 22.46
C GLY A 336 7.34 -24.81 21.11
N ALA A 337 6.95 -25.84 20.37
CA ALA A 337 6.25 -25.73 19.10
C ALA A 337 4.85 -25.12 19.25
N THR A 338 4.07 -25.55 20.25
CA THR A 338 2.74 -24.97 20.50
C THR A 338 2.81 -23.52 20.94
N LYS A 339 3.78 -23.14 21.76
CA LYS A 339 4.01 -21.74 22.15
C LYS A 339 4.39 -20.87 20.96
N LYS A 340 5.24 -21.37 20.05
CA LYS A 340 5.57 -20.69 18.79
C LYS A 340 4.34 -20.53 17.90
N HIS A 341 3.53 -21.58 17.77
CA HIS A 341 2.28 -21.53 17.02
C HIS A 341 1.29 -20.51 17.60
N GLN A 342 1.13 -20.47 18.93
CA GLN A 342 0.32 -19.48 19.62
C GLN A 342 0.81 -18.05 19.33
N ALA A 343 2.11 -17.79 19.46
CA ALA A 343 2.68 -16.47 19.21
C ALA A 343 2.49 -16.03 17.74
N HIS A 344 2.73 -16.94 16.79
CA HIS A 344 2.53 -16.67 15.38
C HIS A 344 1.05 -16.41 15.05
N SER A 345 0.15 -17.24 15.56
CA SER A 345 -1.28 -17.06 15.31
C SER A 345 -1.82 -15.78 15.97
N ALA A 346 -1.34 -15.41 17.17
CA ALA A 346 -1.67 -14.14 17.79
C ALA A 346 -1.15 -12.93 16.99
N HIS A 347 0.02 -13.04 16.36
CA HIS A 347 0.54 -12.01 15.47
C HIS A 347 -0.31 -11.90 14.19
N VAL A 348 -0.65 -13.02 13.56
CA VAL A 348 -1.52 -13.05 12.37
C VAL A 348 -2.90 -12.48 12.69
N THR A 349 -3.48 -12.80 13.84
CA THR A 349 -4.78 -12.25 14.24
C THR A 349 -4.71 -10.76 14.55
N ALA A 350 -3.62 -10.27 15.14
CA ALA A 350 -3.39 -8.84 15.36
C ALA A 350 -3.25 -8.08 14.03
N CYS A 351 -2.39 -8.52 13.13
CA CYS A 351 -2.20 -7.89 11.82
C CYS A 351 -3.50 -7.91 11.00
N ALA A 352 -4.20 -9.05 10.96
CA ALA A 352 -5.44 -9.13 10.21
C ALA A 352 -6.53 -8.20 10.77
N ARG A 353 -6.62 -8.02 12.10
CA ARG A 353 -7.52 -7.04 12.72
C ARG A 353 -7.13 -5.60 12.41
N GLU A 354 -5.84 -5.29 12.37
CA GLU A 354 -5.34 -3.97 11.98
C GLU A 354 -5.73 -3.65 10.52
N GLU A 355 -5.50 -4.58 9.59
CA GLU A 355 -5.88 -4.45 8.17
C GLU A 355 -7.39 -4.32 7.98
N LEU A 356 -8.20 -5.11 8.71
CA LEU A 356 -9.66 -5.00 8.71
C LEU A 356 -10.14 -3.64 9.19
N SER A 357 -9.45 -3.05 10.18
CA SER A 357 -9.79 -1.71 10.70
C SER A 357 -9.34 -0.56 9.81
N ALA A 358 -8.28 -0.76 9.00
CA ALA A 358 -7.78 0.24 8.06
C ALA A 358 -8.64 0.35 6.78
N ALA A 359 -9.29 -0.75 6.37
CA ALA A 359 -10.08 -0.82 5.14
C ALA A 359 -11.40 -0.01 5.15
N THR A 360 -11.83 0.51 6.31
CA THR A 360 -13.09 1.28 6.44
C THR A 360 -12.91 2.81 6.44
N SER A 361 -11.72 3.34 6.20
CA SER A 361 -11.57 4.77 5.94
C SER A 361 -12.08 5.06 4.53
N ASP A 362 -13.35 5.44 4.41
CA ASP A 362 -13.88 6.08 3.20
C ASP A 362 -12.89 7.16 2.74
N PRO A 363 -12.53 7.22 1.45
CA PRO A 363 -11.78 8.34 0.93
C PRO A 363 -12.62 9.59 1.18
N ALA A 364 -12.13 10.48 2.05
CA ALA A 364 -12.71 11.79 2.26
C ALA A 364 -13.01 12.43 0.89
N PRO A 365 -14.16 13.08 0.69
CA PRO A 365 -14.51 13.67 -0.59
C PRO A 365 -13.48 14.77 -0.89
N THR A 366 -12.47 14.43 -1.69
CA THR A 366 -11.53 15.40 -2.22
C THR A 366 -12.33 16.42 -3.02
N PRO A 367 -12.18 17.73 -2.75
CA PRO A 367 -12.77 18.76 -3.58
C PRO A 367 -12.32 18.53 -5.03
N GLN A 368 -13.26 18.42 -5.96
CA GLN A 368 -12.94 18.36 -7.38
C GLN A 368 -12.29 19.69 -7.79
N GLU A 369 -10.96 19.78 -7.67
CA GLU A 369 -10.19 20.72 -8.45
C GLU A 369 -10.31 20.30 -9.91
N ALA A 370 -10.93 21.18 -10.69
CA ALA A 370 -11.06 21.06 -12.13
C ALA A 370 -9.68 21.07 -12.78
N LEU A 371 -9.10 19.88 -12.95
CA LEU A 371 -7.92 19.72 -13.80
C LEU A 371 -8.30 20.03 -15.26
N PRO A 372 -7.47 20.80 -15.99
CA PRO A 372 -7.73 21.15 -17.38
C PRO A 372 -7.65 19.92 -18.28
N ALA A 373 -8.52 19.90 -19.30
CA ALA A 373 -8.60 18.86 -20.31
C ALA A 373 -7.23 18.64 -20.99
N SER A 374 -6.63 17.47 -20.76
CA SER A 374 -5.43 16.99 -21.45
C SER A 374 -5.81 16.08 -22.64
N PRO A 375 -5.01 16.01 -23.72
CA PRO A 375 -5.49 15.70 -25.05
C PRO A 375 -5.62 14.21 -25.32
N VAL A 376 -6.57 13.91 -26.21
CA VAL A 376 -6.86 12.65 -26.91
C VAL A 376 -5.68 11.66 -26.92
N ARG A 377 -5.73 10.66 -26.01
CA ARG A 377 -4.92 9.45 -26.12
C ARG A 377 -5.42 8.63 -27.32
N ARG A 378 -4.48 8.28 -28.21
CA ARG A 378 -4.69 7.34 -29.32
C ARG A 378 -5.04 5.94 -28.77
N PRO A 379 -5.98 5.19 -29.36
CA PRO A 379 -6.24 3.83 -28.94
C PRO A 379 -5.13 2.90 -29.45
N ALA A 380 -4.50 2.16 -28.53
CA ALA A 380 -3.65 1.02 -28.87
C ALA A 380 -4.51 -0.17 -29.36
N PRO A 381 -3.97 -1.06 -30.21
CA PRO A 381 -4.75 -2.09 -30.86
C PRO A 381 -5.11 -3.22 -29.89
N ILE A 382 -6.40 -3.55 -29.91
CA ILE A 382 -7.01 -4.72 -29.28
C ILE A 382 -6.29 -5.98 -29.78
N ARG A 383 -5.56 -6.65 -28.89
CA ARG A 383 -5.02 -7.98 -29.15
C ARG A 383 -6.16 -8.98 -29.00
N MET A 384 -6.81 -9.31 -30.12
CA MET A 384 -7.71 -10.46 -30.19
C MET A 384 -6.91 -11.73 -29.88
N ARG A 385 -7.19 -12.35 -28.73
CA ARG A 385 -6.87 -13.76 -28.49
C ARG A 385 -8.03 -14.60 -29.02
N SER A 386 -7.85 -15.17 -30.19
CA SER A 386 -8.65 -16.26 -30.73
C SER A 386 -8.19 -17.58 -30.10
N ASN A 387 -9.10 -18.28 -29.44
CA ASN A 387 -9.33 -19.74 -29.50
C ASN A 387 -9.84 -20.28 -28.17
N ALA A 388 -11.18 -20.30 -28.07
CA ALA A 388 -11.89 -21.34 -27.37
C ALA A 388 -12.28 -22.41 -28.42
N ALA A 389 -11.82 -23.64 -28.24
CA ALA A 389 -12.46 -24.84 -28.78
C ALA A 389 -11.95 -26.09 -28.04
N ALA A 390 -12.91 -26.85 -27.49
CA ALA A 390 -12.82 -28.16 -26.83
C ALA A 390 -12.18 -28.14 -25.42
N ALA A 391 -12.86 -28.52 -24.34
CA ALA A 391 -13.89 -29.53 -24.20
C ALA A 391 -14.97 -29.11 -23.18
N ALA A 392 -16.21 -29.03 -23.65
CA ALA A 392 -17.38 -29.20 -22.80
C ALA A 392 -17.67 -30.70 -22.73
N SER A 393 -17.66 -31.28 -21.51
CA SER A 393 -18.58 -32.32 -21.04
C SER A 393 -17.93 -33.14 -19.92
N ARG A 394 -18.29 -32.85 -18.66
CA ARG A 394 -19.00 -33.78 -17.76
C ARG A 394 -19.08 -33.18 -16.36
N ARG A 395 -20.18 -32.46 -16.11
CA ARG A 395 -20.81 -32.45 -14.80
C ARG A 395 -21.46 -33.83 -14.60
N ARG A 396 -20.97 -34.63 -13.67
CA ARG A 396 -21.79 -35.61 -12.93
C ARG A 396 -21.29 -35.69 -11.50
N SER A 397 -22.17 -35.30 -10.59
CA SER A 397 -22.16 -35.70 -9.19
C SER A 397 -22.21 -37.23 -9.05
N SER A 398 -21.78 -37.70 -7.89
CA SER A 398 -21.88 -39.06 -7.32
C SER A 398 -21.10 -40.18 -8.03
N GLY A 399 -20.03 -40.63 -7.36
CA GLY A 399 -19.28 -41.84 -7.67
C GLY A 399 -17.92 -41.80 -6.98
N ILE A 400 -17.87 -42.24 -5.71
CA ILE A 400 -16.63 -42.63 -5.04
C ILE A 400 -16.01 -43.76 -5.88
N MET A 401 -14.99 -43.40 -6.65
CA MET A 401 -14.03 -44.31 -7.24
C MET A 401 -12.69 -43.81 -6.69
N ASP A 402 -11.95 -44.68 -6.00
CA ASP A 402 -10.63 -44.39 -5.44
C ASP A 402 -9.65 -44.08 -6.57
N ILE A 403 -9.61 -42.82 -7.00
CA ILE A 403 -8.51 -42.27 -7.80
C ILE A 403 -7.35 -42.07 -6.81
N PRO A 404 -6.16 -42.65 -7.06
CA PRO A 404 -5.01 -42.47 -6.20
C PRO A 404 -4.76 -40.98 -5.94
N ALA A 405 -4.54 -40.59 -4.68
CA ALA A 405 -4.40 -39.19 -4.27
C ALA A 405 -3.32 -38.42 -5.07
N LEU A 406 -2.33 -39.13 -5.60
CA LEU A 406 -1.27 -38.57 -6.43
C LEU A 406 -1.78 -38.13 -7.82
N GLU A 407 -2.69 -38.87 -8.44
CA GLU A 407 -3.23 -38.54 -9.77
C GLU A 407 -4.17 -37.33 -9.69
N THR A 408 -4.98 -37.24 -8.63
CA THR A 408 -5.82 -36.06 -8.34
C THR A 408 -4.98 -34.82 -8.01
N LEU A 409 -3.87 -34.99 -7.28
CA LEU A 409 -2.92 -33.91 -7.03
C LEU A 409 -2.24 -33.47 -8.34
N MET A 410 -1.86 -34.40 -9.20
CA MET A 410 -1.24 -34.09 -10.49
C MET A 410 -2.23 -33.41 -11.46
N GLU A 411 -3.50 -33.81 -11.47
CA GLU A 411 -4.54 -33.18 -12.27
C GLU A 411 -4.87 -31.76 -11.77
N THR A 412 -4.97 -31.55 -10.45
CA THR A 412 -5.13 -30.20 -9.87
C THR A 412 -3.93 -29.30 -10.14
N LEU A 413 -2.73 -29.87 -10.22
CA LEU A 413 -1.53 -29.17 -10.65
C LEU A 413 -1.40 -29.04 -12.17
N GLY A 414 -2.28 -29.61 -12.99
CA GLY A 414 -2.21 -29.56 -14.46
C GLY A 414 -1.01 -30.30 -15.07
N VAL A 415 -0.47 -31.32 -14.38
CA VAL A 415 0.63 -32.17 -14.86
C VAL A 415 0.05 -33.43 -15.47
N GLN A 416 0.18 -33.59 -16.81
CA GLN A 416 -0.26 -34.80 -17.51
C GLN A 416 0.91 -35.78 -17.62
N LEU A 417 0.81 -36.94 -16.95
CA LEU A 417 1.76 -38.05 -17.12
C LEU A 417 1.17 -39.11 -18.06
N PRO A 418 1.98 -39.75 -18.92
CA PRO A 418 1.52 -40.88 -19.74
C PRO A 418 1.04 -42.07 -18.89
N VAL A 419 -0.12 -42.62 -19.27
CA VAL A 419 -0.79 -43.72 -18.57
C VAL A 419 -0.03 -45.05 -18.75
N GLU A 420 0.20 -45.72 -17.62
CA GLU A 420 0.59 -47.11 -17.30
C GLU A 420 1.59 -47.93 -18.16
N GLN A 421 2.22 -47.42 -19.21
CA GLN A 421 3.15 -48.21 -20.05
C GLN A 421 4.63 -47.79 -20.01
N SER A 422 4.95 -46.71 -19.31
CA SER A 422 6.33 -46.23 -19.14
C SER A 422 6.91 -46.70 -17.81
N ALA A 423 8.15 -47.21 -17.81
CA ALA A 423 8.87 -47.59 -16.59
C ALA A 423 8.88 -46.43 -15.57
N ASP A 424 8.87 -46.74 -14.28
CA ASP A 424 8.78 -45.73 -13.22
C ASP A 424 9.91 -44.68 -13.30
N ASP A 425 11.10 -45.06 -13.77
CA ASP A 425 12.22 -44.14 -14.02
C ASP A 425 11.90 -43.03 -15.04
N ASP A 426 11.16 -43.36 -16.10
CA ASP A 426 10.76 -42.37 -17.11
C ASP A 426 9.77 -41.35 -16.52
N ARG A 427 8.89 -41.81 -15.62
CA ARG A 427 7.91 -40.97 -14.91
C ARG A 427 8.58 -40.03 -13.93
N PHE A 428 9.54 -40.53 -13.15
CA PHE A 428 10.35 -39.69 -12.25
C PHE A 428 11.16 -38.66 -13.01
N SER A 429 11.72 -39.01 -14.17
CA SER A 429 12.47 -38.06 -15.00
C SER A 429 11.57 -36.94 -15.58
N LEU A 430 10.33 -37.26 -15.96
CA LEU A 430 9.35 -36.28 -16.45
C LEU A 430 8.87 -35.35 -15.33
N LEU A 431 8.60 -35.89 -14.15
CA LEU A 431 8.27 -35.10 -12.96
C LEU A 431 9.44 -34.19 -12.57
N GLY A 432 10.68 -34.69 -12.64
CA GLY A 432 11.89 -33.90 -12.44
C GLY A 432 11.97 -32.70 -13.39
N LYS A 433 11.74 -32.92 -14.69
CA LYS A 433 11.69 -31.84 -15.70
C LYS A 433 10.57 -30.83 -15.42
N VAL A 434 9.37 -31.29 -15.04
CA VAL A 434 8.26 -30.39 -14.71
C VAL A 434 8.56 -29.53 -13.48
N VAL A 435 9.24 -30.10 -12.47
CA VAL A 435 9.68 -29.36 -11.29
C VAL A 435 10.77 -28.34 -11.66
N GLU A 436 11.75 -28.73 -12.48
CA GLU A 436 12.78 -27.82 -12.99
C GLU A 436 12.17 -26.66 -13.81
N ASP A 437 11.24 -26.95 -14.72
CA ASP A 437 10.54 -25.95 -15.53
C ASP A 437 9.73 -24.99 -14.65
N ARG A 438 9.06 -25.49 -13.61
CA ARG A 438 8.30 -24.66 -12.67
C ARG A 438 9.19 -23.81 -11.79
N ASN A 439 10.30 -24.36 -11.30
CA ASN A 439 11.29 -23.60 -10.54
C ASN A 439 11.93 -22.53 -11.41
N GLY A 440 12.28 -22.85 -12.66
CA GLY A 440 12.74 -21.89 -13.65
C GLY A 440 11.71 -20.78 -13.88
N LYS A 441 10.43 -21.14 -14.07
CA LYS A 441 9.37 -20.16 -14.27
C LYS A 441 9.14 -19.29 -13.04
N SER A 442 9.22 -19.86 -11.84
CA SER A 442 9.11 -19.11 -10.59
C SER A 442 10.24 -18.10 -10.46
N ASN A 443 11.48 -18.52 -10.73
CA ASN A 443 12.65 -17.64 -10.75
C ASN A 443 12.54 -16.52 -11.80
N ASP A 444 12.00 -16.83 -12.98
CA ASP A 444 11.75 -15.80 -14.00
C ASP A 444 10.68 -14.80 -13.56
N ILE A 445 9.63 -15.25 -12.87
CA ILE A 445 8.58 -14.36 -12.36
C ILE A 445 9.14 -13.48 -11.25
N THR A 446 9.92 -14.02 -10.31
CA THR A 446 10.53 -13.23 -9.23
C THR A 446 11.51 -12.21 -9.78
N LYS A 447 12.33 -12.60 -10.77
CA LYS A 447 13.25 -11.68 -11.46
C LYS A 447 12.49 -10.58 -12.19
N ASN A 448 11.48 -10.92 -13.00
CA ASN A 448 10.69 -9.90 -13.72
C ASN A 448 9.93 -8.97 -12.76
N ALA A 449 9.43 -9.50 -11.64
CA ALA A 449 8.81 -8.67 -10.61
C ALA A 449 9.84 -7.70 -10.04
N GLN A 450 11.02 -8.18 -9.64
CA GLN A 450 12.11 -7.35 -9.14
C GLN A 450 12.52 -6.27 -10.17
N ASP A 451 12.77 -6.65 -11.42
CA ASP A 451 13.14 -5.72 -12.49
C ASP A 451 12.04 -4.64 -12.70
N SER A 452 10.76 -5.02 -12.58
CA SER A 452 9.65 -4.07 -12.69
C SER A 452 9.56 -3.11 -11.51
N TYR A 453 9.82 -3.60 -10.29
CA TYR A 453 9.88 -2.76 -9.09
C TYR A 453 11.07 -1.80 -9.14
N GLU A 454 12.23 -2.27 -9.58
CA GLU A 454 13.43 -1.44 -9.77
C GLU A 454 13.18 -0.37 -10.85
N ALA A 455 12.54 -0.71 -11.96
CA ALA A 455 12.20 0.27 -13.01
C ALA A 455 11.21 1.34 -12.52
N ILE A 456 10.20 0.95 -11.75
CA ILE A 456 9.22 1.90 -11.19
C ILE A 456 9.88 2.80 -10.15
N THR A 457 10.64 2.23 -9.22
CA THR A 457 11.31 3.00 -8.16
C THR A 457 12.35 3.97 -8.72
N THR A 458 13.15 3.56 -9.71
CA THR A 458 14.10 4.45 -10.39
C THR A 458 13.39 5.60 -11.09
N SER A 459 12.28 5.34 -11.79
CA SER A 459 11.49 6.41 -12.42
C SER A 459 10.94 7.41 -11.40
N HIS A 460 10.43 6.93 -10.26
CA HIS A 460 9.97 7.82 -9.19
C HIS A 460 11.11 8.61 -8.52
N LEU A 461 12.29 8.00 -8.35
CA LEU A 461 13.45 8.71 -7.81
C LEU A 461 13.96 9.79 -8.79
N ASP A 462 13.93 9.54 -10.09
CA ASP A 462 14.28 10.51 -11.12
C ASP A 462 13.26 11.67 -11.19
N ASP A 463 11.96 11.35 -11.08
CA ASP A 463 10.90 12.36 -10.99
C ASP A 463 11.04 13.21 -9.73
N LEU A 464 11.29 12.59 -8.57
CA LEU A 464 11.54 13.31 -7.31
C LEU A 464 12.79 14.18 -7.39
N ARG A 465 13.88 13.68 -7.98
CA ARG A 465 15.10 14.46 -8.21
C ARG A 465 14.81 15.67 -9.08
N THR A 466 14.03 15.49 -10.15
CA THR A 466 13.64 16.59 -11.05
C THR A 466 12.75 17.59 -10.32
N ALA A 467 11.79 17.13 -9.51
CA ALA A 467 10.93 17.99 -8.70
C ALA A 467 11.72 18.78 -7.65
N VAL A 468 12.67 18.15 -6.96
CA VAL A 468 13.58 18.82 -6.02
C VAL A 468 14.46 19.85 -6.74
N GLN A 469 14.95 19.53 -7.94
CA GLN A 469 15.69 20.48 -8.74
C GLN A 469 14.83 21.67 -9.14
N LEU A 470 13.58 21.47 -9.57
CA LEU A 470 12.65 22.55 -9.88
C LEU A 470 12.30 23.39 -8.65
N LEU A 471 12.13 22.77 -7.47
CA LEU A 471 11.91 23.49 -6.22
C LEU A 471 13.12 24.33 -5.84
N ASN A 472 14.33 23.77 -5.95
CA ASN A 472 15.56 24.52 -5.74
C ASN A 472 15.68 25.66 -6.74
N ASP A 473 15.45 25.41 -8.03
CA ASP A 473 15.51 26.42 -9.08
C ASP A 473 14.48 27.54 -8.83
N SER A 474 13.27 27.20 -8.34
CA SER A 474 12.28 28.21 -7.93
C SER A 474 12.69 28.99 -6.67
N ALA A 475 13.25 28.31 -5.66
CA ALA A 475 13.69 28.93 -4.43
C ALA A 475 14.91 29.83 -4.67
N PHE A 476 15.80 29.43 -5.57
CA PHE A 476 16.91 30.25 -6.03
C PHE A 476 16.41 31.40 -6.91
N ALA A 477 15.43 31.21 -7.79
CA ALA A 477 14.85 32.31 -8.58
C ALA A 477 14.22 33.41 -7.71
N GLU A 478 13.62 33.06 -6.57
CA GLU A 478 13.07 34.03 -5.61
C GLU A 478 14.13 34.59 -4.64
N ALA A 479 15.26 33.91 -4.46
CA ALA A 479 16.35 34.37 -3.61
C ALA A 479 17.19 35.44 -4.31
N ALA A 480 17.62 36.46 -3.55
CA ALA A 480 18.54 37.51 -4.02
C ALA A 480 19.93 36.98 -4.48
N TYR A 481 20.17 35.67 -4.34
CA TYR A 481 21.40 34.96 -4.72
C TYR A 481 21.17 33.94 -5.85
N GLY A 482 20.00 33.93 -6.50
CA GLY A 482 19.65 32.95 -7.54
C GLY A 482 20.50 32.98 -8.79
N GLU A 483 20.97 34.16 -9.14
CA GLU A 483 22.00 34.35 -10.16
C GLU A 483 23.31 34.54 -9.40
N VAL A 484 24.28 33.63 -9.57
CA VAL A 484 25.62 33.77 -8.98
C VAL A 484 26.29 34.99 -9.63
N ARG A 485 26.02 36.17 -9.08
CA ARG A 485 26.67 37.41 -9.46
C ARG A 485 28.00 37.47 -8.72
N TYR A 486 29.09 37.34 -9.46
CA TYR A 486 30.46 37.47 -8.94
C TYR A 486 30.82 38.91 -8.54
N VAL A 487 29.85 39.83 -8.54
CA VAL A 487 30.04 41.24 -8.24
C VAL A 487 29.18 41.59 -7.03
N ASP A 488 29.84 42.03 -5.97
CA ASP A 488 29.23 42.45 -4.72
C ASP A 488 28.49 43.78 -4.94
N ALA A 489 27.21 43.81 -4.54
CA ALA A 489 26.30 44.94 -4.76
C ALA A 489 26.80 46.22 -4.07
N ASP A 490 27.56 46.10 -2.99
CA ASP A 490 28.15 47.26 -2.29
C ASP A 490 29.27 47.90 -3.13
N PHE A 491 30.00 47.09 -3.92
CA PHE A 491 30.99 47.60 -4.86
C PHE A 491 30.34 48.28 -6.07
N GLU A 492 29.23 47.76 -6.60
CA GLU A 492 28.50 48.46 -7.68
C GLU A 492 27.89 49.78 -7.19
N ALA A 493 27.31 49.79 -5.99
CA ALA A 493 26.77 50.99 -5.38
C ALA A 493 27.87 52.05 -5.16
N SER A 494 29.03 51.64 -4.63
CA SER A 494 30.16 52.56 -4.44
C SER A 494 30.76 53.07 -5.75
N ILE A 495 30.83 52.24 -6.80
CA ILE A 495 31.21 52.68 -8.15
C ILE A 495 30.23 53.72 -8.70
N HIS A 496 28.92 53.51 -8.48
CA HIS A 496 27.90 54.45 -8.93
C HIS A 496 28.00 55.78 -8.18
N VAL A 497 28.23 55.75 -6.85
CA VAL A 497 28.48 56.94 -6.05
C VAL A 497 29.74 57.66 -6.56
N LEU A 498 30.85 56.94 -6.76
CA LEU A 498 32.08 57.52 -7.27
C LEU A 498 31.88 58.18 -8.65
N LYS A 499 31.10 57.55 -9.53
CA LYS A 499 30.74 58.12 -10.84
C LYS A 499 29.96 59.43 -10.69
N THR A 500 29.02 59.50 -9.77
CA THR A 500 28.27 60.74 -9.49
C THR A 500 29.16 61.82 -8.88
N GLU A 501 30.09 61.45 -7.99
CA GLU A 501 31.04 62.40 -7.39
C GLU A 501 32.03 62.93 -8.43
N VAL A 502 32.49 62.09 -9.37
CA VAL A 502 33.34 62.49 -10.50
C VAL A 502 32.61 63.46 -11.42
N GLU A 503 31.34 63.20 -11.76
CA GLU A 503 30.56 64.15 -12.56
C GLU A 503 30.31 65.48 -11.82
N GLN A 504 30.04 65.44 -10.51
CA GLN A 504 29.98 66.66 -9.70
C GLN A 504 31.32 67.41 -9.65
N ALA A 505 32.44 66.69 -9.55
CA ALA A 505 33.77 67.28 -9.57
C ALA A 505 34.08 67.92 -10.94
N LYS A 506 33.69 67.25 -12.02
CA LYS A 506 33.81 67.76 -13.40
C LYS A 506 32.94 69.00 -13.62
N GLU A 507 31.74 69.03 -13.07
CA GLU A 507 30.87 70.21 -13.11
C GLU A 507 31.44 71.36 -12.27
N ARG A 508 32.04 71.07 -11.11
CA ARG A 508 32.74 72.09 -10.31
C ARG A 508 33.98 72.62 -11.05
N LEU A 509 34.73 71.76 -11.73
CA LEU A 509 35.87 72.14 -12.56
C LEU A 509 35.44 73.03 -13.72
N SER A 510 34.39 72.65 -14.46
CA SER A 510 33.88 73.46 -15.58
C SER A 510 33.36 74.83 -15.10
N ARG A 511 32.73 74.89 -13.92
CA ARG A 511 32.35 76.16 -13.27
C ARG A 511 33.55 77.01 -12.88
N LEU A 512 34.67 76.42 -12.45
CA LEU A 512 35.91 77.13 -12.12
C LEU A 512 36.62 77.61 -13.39
N GLU A 513 36.68 76.79 -14.44
CA GLU A 513 37.21 77.20 -15.75
C GLU A 513 36.40 78.36 -16.34
N MET A 514 35.06 78.32 -16.29
CA MET A 514 34.19 79.44 -16.70
C MET A 514 34.44 80.73 -15.88
N LYS A 515 34.79 80.61 -14.59
CA LYS A 515 35.17 81.77 -13.76
C LYS A 515 36.57 82.30 -14.07
N HIS A 516 37.49 81.46 -14.53
CA HIS A 516 38.84 81.86 -14.93
C HIS A 516 38.95 82.36 -16.37
N THR A 517 38.02 82.02 -17.26
CA THR A 517 37.99 82.51 -18.65
C THR A 517 37.41 83.91 -18.83
N GLY A 518 36.81 84.50 -17.78
CA GLY A 518 36.27 85.87 -17.79
C GLY A 518 37.19 86.97 -17.26
N LYS A 519 38.28 86.64 -16.57
CA LYS A 519 39.29 87.62 -16.11
C LYS A 519 40.54 87.49 -16.97
N LYS A 520 40.56 88.18 -18.11
CA LYS A 520 41.82 88.50 -18.79
C LYS A 520 42.70 89.24 -17.79
N SER A 521 43.69 88.53 -17.27
CA SER A 521 44.67 89.11 -16.35
C SER A 521 45.48 90.12 -17.14
N GLU A 522 45.27 91.42 -16.92
CA GLU A 522 46.08 92.51 -17.51
C GLU A 522 47.58 92.25 -17.33
N ARG A 523 47.97 91.64 -16.19
CA ARG A 523 49.37 91.22 -15.96
C ARG A 523 49.88 90.21 -16.98
N LYS A 524 49.02 89.36 -17.55
CA LYS A 524 49.41 88.40 -18.58
C LYS A 524 49.58 89.09 -19.94
N GLU A 525 48.79 90.12 -20.24
CA GLU A 525 48.96 90.92 -21.45
C GLU A 525 50.17 91.87 -21.35
N ASP A 526 50.46 92.46 -20.19
CA ASP A 526 51.67 93.25 -19.95
C ASP A 526 52.95 92.40 -20.08
N LEU A 527 52.91 91.15 -19.63
CA LEU A 527 54.04 90.24 -19.71
C LEU A 527 54.24 89.71 -21.13
N VAL A 528 53.16 89.50 -21.88
CA VAL A 528 53.25 89.15 -23.32
C VAL A 528 53.77 90.35 -24.13
N ASN A 529 53.27 91.57 -23.88
CA ASN A 529 53.73 92.78 -24.58
C ASN A 529 55.18 93.16 -24.27
N ARG A 530 55.70 92.82 -23.08
CA ARG A 530 57.13 92.99 -22.75
C ARG A 530 58.05 91.97 -23.43
N TRP A 531 57.51 90.87 -23.97
CA TRP A 531 58.28 89.81 -24.62
C TRP A 531 58.10 89.78 -26.14
N THR A 532 57.26 90.66 -26.71
CA THR A 532 57.03 90.80 -28.15
C THR A 532 57.56 92.12 -28.75
N ALA A 533 58.40 92.85 -28.01
CA ALA A 533 59.19 93.98 -28.51
C ALA A 533 60.69 93.63 -28.53
#